data_AF-A0AAE1WPX7-F1
#
_entry.id   AF-A0AAE1WPX7-F1
#
_cell.length_a   1.000
_cell.length_b   1.000
_cell.length_c   1.000
_cell.angle_alpha   90.00
_cell.angle_beta   90.00
_cell.angle_gamma   90.00
#
_symmetry.space_group_name_H-M   'P 1'
#
loop_
_entity.id
_entity.type
_entity.pdbx_description
1 polymer ?
#
loop_
_entity_poly.entity_id
_entity_poly.type
_entity_poly.pdbx_seq_one_letter_code
_entity_poly.pdbx_strand_id
1 'polypeptide(L)'
;MDWNHTLIRSIFWPEEADLIIKIPLSLLNGDDFFCWHHMANGKFSIRSAYHVARDLIDQAQPCTSYLGSPVWKSIWNAKVPRKVQVFGWRLAQNALPIGVNLSHRMQEDSFACPLCHAEKEDTEHAFLSCPYARQVWSLSPLRWALVSDSSTDSCAWLERGAKGLGYEEFDLFLIICWAIWWNRNRTLMEHITLMPDELIKFALHYLQTYRQVHASPANISFASAPARWSPPDTNWVKINFDGAIFQSTMELGIGVVARDASGSCVGWISARQQRLAEPELAEALAAREAISFAHSFHWQKIILEGDCANIISKLSSPNPDYSAVGTILRDVKSLSSNFDCCEFSFVRRTGNRVAHSLARLAAGLDSGEAALPQHCLTLLINDSA
;
A
#
# COMPACT_ATOMS: atom_id res chain seq x y z
N MET A 1 -22.38 19.59 -16.15
CA MET A 1 -21.14 20.27 -16.60
C MET A 1 -20.49 19.38 -17.64
N ASP A 2 -20.05 19.94 -18.76
CA ASP A 2 -19.44 19.18 -19.83
C ASP A 2 -18.25 19.94 -20.43
N TRP A 3 -17.40 19.23 -21.16
CA TRP A 3 -16.24 19.81 -21.84
C TRP A 3 -16.66 20.80 -22.93
N ASN A 4 -15.81 21.80 -23.20
CA ASN A 4 -15.98 22.65 -24.37
C ASN A 4 -15.46 21.91 -25.62
N HIS A 5 -16.32 21.09 -26.21
CA HIS A 5 -16.03 20.26 -27.38
C HIS A 5 -15.42 21.06 -28.53
N THR A 6 -15.97 22.24 -28.84
CA THR A 6 -15.49 23.09 -29.93
C THR A 6 -14.06 23.56 -29.70
N LEU A 7 -13.75 24.01 -28.49
CA LEU A 7 -12.41 24.48 -28.15
C LEU A 7 -11.39 23.33 -28.18
N ILE A 8 -11.70 22.19 -27.57
CA ILE A 8 -10.79 21.04 -27.53
C ILE A 8 -10.48 20.56 -28.95
N ARG A 9 -11.51 20.40 -29.80
CA ARG A 9 -11.34 19.96 -31.20
C ARG A 9 -10.61 20.97 -32.09
N SER A 10 -10.53 22.23 -31.67
CA SER A 10 -9.75 23.25 -32.37
C SER A 10 -8.26 23.25 -32.02
N ILE A 11 -7.90 22.68 -30.87
CA ILE A 11 -6.53 22.70 -30.32
C ILE A 11 -5.82 21.35 -30.52
N PHE A 12 -6.52 20.24 -30.28
CA PHE A 12 -5.96 18.89 -30.27
C PHE A 12 -6.31 18.12 -31.53
N TRP A 13 -5.50 17.11 -31.85
CA TRP A 13 -5.83 16.18 -32.94
C TRP A 13 -7.16 15.47 -32.66
N PRO A 14 -7.94 15.08 -33.68
CA PRO A 14 -9.25 14.46 -33.47
C PRO A 14 -9.23 13.27 -32.51
N GLU A 15 -8.21 12.42 -32.61
CA GLU A 15 -8.02 11.24 -31.76
C GLU A 15 -7.80 11.62 -30.29
N GLU A 16 -6.93 12.60 -30.02
CA GLU A 16 -6.66 13.10 -28.67
C GLU A 16 -7.84 13.86 -28.08
N ALA A 17 -8.50 14.69 -28.89
CA ALA A 17 -9.70 15.42 -28.51
C ALA A 17 -10.79 14.47 -28.03
N ASP A 18 -11.02 13.37 -28.75
CA ASP A 18 -11.99 12.35 -28.37
C ASP A 18 -11.61 11.61 -27.08
N LEU A 19 -10.31 11.47 -26.75
CA LEU A 19 -9.87 10.94 -25.46
C LEU A 19 -10.09 11.95 -24.32
N ILE A 20 -9.74 13.22 -24.53
CA ILE A 20 -9.88 14.29 -23.53
C ILE A 20 -11.35 14.46 -23.13
N ILE A 21 -12.25 14.53 -24.12
CA ILE A 21 -13.69 14.69 -23.90
C ILE A 21 -14.27 13.55 -23.04
N LYS A 22 -13.69 12.36 -23.14
CA LYS A 22 -14.11 11.19 -22.37
C LYS A 22 -13.67 11.22 -20.90
N ILE A 23 -12.74 12.09 -20.51
CA ILE A 23 -12.29 12.24 -19.12
C ILE A 23 -13.44 12.79 -18.26
N PRO A 24 -13.84 12.12 -17.17
CA PRO A 24 -14.87 12.62 -16.27
C PRO A 24 -14.46 13.92 -15.56
N LEU A 25 -15.35 14.93 -15.60
CA LEU A 25 -15.19 16.18 -14.86
C LEU A 25 -15.78 16.08 -13.45
N SER A 26 -15.25 16.87 -12.52
CA SER A 26 -15.86 17.08 -11.20
C SER A 26 -17.21 17.78 -11.33
N LEU A 27 -18.15 17.46 -10.45
CA LEU A 27 -19.39 18.21 -10.31
C LEU A 27 -19.22 19.52 -9.53
N LEU A 28 -18.14 19.64 -8.76
CA LEU A 28 -17.93 20.71 -7.77
C LEU A 28 -16.94 21.80 -8.20
N ASN A 29 -16.35 21.71 -9.39
CA ASN A 29 -15.26 22.61 -9.83
C ASN A 29 -14.11 22.71 -8.81
N GLY A 30 -13.57 21.57 -8.37
CA GLY A 30 -12.42 21.55 -7.48
C GLY A 30 -11.09 21.88 -8.17
N ASP A 31 -10.11 22.33 -7.39
CA ASP A 31 -8.74 22.58 -7.87
C ASP A 31 -8.06 21.30 -8.38
N ASP A 32 -7.18 21.48 -9.38
CA ASP A 32 -6.31 20.44 -9.90
C ASP A 32 -5.32 19.97 -8.83
N PHE A 33 -4.90 18.70 -8.94
CA PHE A 33 -3.92 18.11 -8.04
C PHE A 33 -2.97 17.17 -8.77
N PHE A 34 -1.75 17.05 -8.25
CA PHE A 34 -0.79 16.07 -8.75
C PHE A 34 -1.17 14.67 -8.30
N CYS A 35 -1.20 13.73 -9.25
CA CYS A 35 -1.42 12.31 -9.01
C CYS A 35 -0.13 11.53 -9.29
N TRP A 36 0.32 10.74 -8.31
CA TRP A 36 1.38 9.75 -8.50
C TRP A 36 0.79 8.44 -9.00
N HIS A 37 0.78 8.26 -10.33
CA HIS A 37 0.13 7.12 -11.00
C HIS A 37 0.63 5.74 -10.52
N HIS A 38 1.85 5.63 -10.00
CA HIS A 38 2.40 4.35 -9.51
C HIS A 38 1.90 3.93 -8.11
N MET A 39 0.91 4.63 -7.54
CA MET A 39 0.22 4.21 -6.32
C MET A 39 -1.29 4.31 -6.49
N ALA A 40 -2.02 3.30 -5.98
CA ALA A 40 -3.47 3.18 -6.14
C ALA A 40 -4.30 4.34 -5.51
N ASN A 41 -3.73 5.08 -4.57
CA ASN A 41 -4.33 6.28 -3.95
C ASN A 41 -3.76 7.60 -4.51
N GLY A 42 -2.90 7.51 -5.53
CA GLY A 42 -2.24 8.65 -6.17
C GLY A 42 -1.24 9.42 -5.29
N LYS A 43 -0.91 8.95 -4.08
CA LYS A 43 0.02 9.66 -3.20
C LYS A 43 1.47 9.35 -3.56
N PHE A 44 2.27 10.40 -3.68
CA PHE A 44 3.71 10.26 -3.84
C PHE A 44 4.36 9.77 -2.55
N SER A 45 5.35 8.88 -2.67
CA SER A 45 6.26 8.55 -1.58
C SER A 45 7.66 8.29 -2.13
N ILE A 46 8.70 8.61 -1.35
CA ILE A 46 10.09 8.30 -1.72
C ILE A 46 10.26 6.80 -2.00
N ARG A 47 9.53 5.94 -1.28
CA ARG A 47 9.54 4.49 -1.48
C ARG A 47 9.00 4.08 -2.85
N SER A 48 7.84 4.59 -3.25
CA SER A 48 7.26 4.28 -4.56
C SER A 48 8.11 4.87 -5.70
N ALA A 49 8.63 6.09 -5.53
CA ALA A 49 9.57 6.69 -6.47
C ALA A 49 10.87 5.87 -6.62
N TYR A 50 11.42 5.35 -5.52
CA TYR A 50 12.58 4.48 -5.55
C TYR A 50 12.31 3.17 -6.30
N HIS A 51 11.14 2.55 -6.09
CA HIS A 51 10.77 1.34 -6.85
C HIS A 51 10.68 1.62 -8.34
N VAL A 52 10.04 2.72 -8.75
CA VAL A 52 9.97 3.14 -10.16
C VAL A 52 11.37 3.40 -10.72
N ALA A 53 12.21 4.14 -9.99
CA ALA A 53 13.57 4.43 -10.41
C ALA A 53 14.41 3.15 -10.57
N ARG A 54 14.29 2.21 -9.64
CA ARG A 54 14.96 0.91 -9.73
C ARG A 54 14.45 0.10 -10.92
N ASP A 55 13.14 0.04 -11.13
CA ASP A 55 12.57 -0.73 -12.25
C ASP A 55 12.98 -0.12 -13.61
N LEU A 56 13.12 1.21 -13.70
CA LEU A 56 13.70 1.91 -14.86
C LEU A 56 15.18 1.59 -15.06
N ILE A 57 15.94 1.46 -13.96
CA ILE A 57 17.36 1.05 -14.00
C ILE A 57 17.49 -0.44 -14.41
N ASP A 58 16.62 -1.32 -13.91
CA ASP A 58 16.61 -2.75 -14.24
C ASP A 58 16.21 -2.99 -15.72
N GLN A 59 15.36 -2.12 -16.29
CA GLN A 59 15.05 -2.10 -17.73
C GLN A 59 16.21 -1.58 -18.59
N ALA A 60 17.11 -0.78 -18.02
CA ALA A 60 18.33 -0.30 -18.65
C ALA A 60 19.49 -1.28 -18.41
N GLN A 61 19.48 -2.43 -19.09
CA GLN A 61 20.47 -3.52 -19.00
C GLN A 61 20.70 -4.10 -17.59
N PRO A 62 20.49 -5.41 -17.38
CA PRO A 62 20.85 -6.02 -16.11
C PRO A 62 22.38 -6.06 -15.98
N CYS A 63 22.94 -5.30 -15.05
CA CYS A 63 24.21 -5.67 -14.43
C CYS A 63 23.97 -6.88 -13.52
N THR A 64 23.72 -8.04 -14.12
CA THR A 64 23.80 -9.33 -13.43
C THR A 64 25.26 -9.63 -13.10
N SER A 65 25.68 -9.19 -11.93
CA SER A 65 26.90 -9.69 -11.28
C SER A 65 26.70 -9.90 -9.79
N TYR A 66 25.59 -10.50 -9.39
CA TYR A 66 25.52 -11.25 -8.13
C TYR A 66 24.47 -12.34 -8.24
N LEU A 67 24.95 -13.55 -8.55
CA LEU A 67 24.34 -14.80 -8.11
C LEU A 67 23.84 -14.61 -6.68
N GLY A 68 22.54 -14.80 -6.46
CA GLY A 68 21.87 -14.50 -5.20
C GLY A 68 22.52 -15.22 -4.02
N SER A 69 23.28 -14.49 -3.21
CA SER A 69 23.65 -14.96 -1.88
C SER A 69 22.37 -15.22 -1.06
N PRO A 70 22.23 -16.38 -0.41
CA PRO A 70 21.03 -16.75 0.35
C PRO A 70 20.75 -15.83 1.56
N VAL A 71 21.71 -15.00 2.01
CA VAL A 71 21.53 -14.18 3.23
C VAL A 71 20.54 -13.03 3.06
N TRP A 72 20.27 -12.58 1.82
CA TRP A 72 19.39 -11.43 1.56
C TRP A 72 17.99 -11.63 2.13
N LYS A 73 17.43 -12.82 1.95
CA LYS A 73 16.10 -13.14 2.47
C LYS A 73 16.09 -13.06 4.00
N SER A 74 17.13 -13.58 4.66
CA SER A 74 17.24 -13.52 6.12
C SER A 74 17.36 -12.09 6.64
N ILE A 75 18.20 -11.26 6.01
CA ILE A 75 18.38 -9.84 6.41
C ILE A 75 17.09 -9.05 6.26
N TRP A 76 16.39 -9.20 5.13
CA TRP A 76 15.19 -8.41 4.85
C TRP A 76 13.94 -8.91 5.58
N ASN A 77 13.89 -10.19 5.98
CA ASN A 77 12.83 -10.76 6.80
C ASN A 77 13.06 -10.62 8.31
N ALA A 78 14.26 -10.23 8.74
CA ALA A 78 14.57 -10.01 10.16
C ALA A 78 13.65 -8.96 10.77
N LYS A 79 13.10 -9.23 11.95
CA LYS A 79 12.20 -8.36 12.71
C LYS A 79 12.99 -7.34 13.52
N VAL A 80 13.75 -6.52 12.80
CA VAL A 80 14.60 -5.45 13.32
C VAL A 80 14.29 -4.12 12.61
N PRO A 81 14.63 -2.94 13.18
CA PRO A 81 14.39 -1.67 12.52
C PRO A 81 15.02 -1.61 11.12
N ARG A 82 14.38 -0.90 10.20
CA ARG A 82 14.83 -0.80 8.80
C ARG A 82 16.30 -0.36 8.65
N LYS A 83 16.78 0.54 9.52
CA LYS A 83 18.19 0.97 9.52
C LYS A 83 19.17 -0.18 9.81
N VAL A 84 18.76 -1.16 10.60
CA VAL A 84 19.56 -2.35 10.94
C VAL A 84 19.58 -3.34 9.77
N GLN A 85 18.46 -3.48 9.03
CA GLN A 85 18.43 -4.27 7.78
C GLN A 85 19.39 -3.68 6.73
N VAL A 86 19.35 -2.35 6.54
CA VAL A 86 20.27 -1.65 5.62
C VAL A 86 21.72 -1.79 6.06
N PHE A 87 21.99 -1.70 7.36
CA PHE A 87 23.31 -1.98 7.92
C PHE A 87 23.76 -3.42 7.60
N GLY A 88 22.91 -4.42 7.83
CA GLY A 88 23.21 -5.82 7.53
C GLY A 88 23.53 -6.05 6.05
N TRP A 89 22.78 -5.42 5.15
CA TRP A 89 23.06 -5.46 3.71
C TRP A 89 24.42 -4.83 3.38
N ARG A 90 24.75 -3.66 3.95
CA ARG A 90 26.08 -3.03 3.75
C ARG A 90 27.21 -3.87 4.32
N LEU A 91 26.98 -4.54 5.45
CA LEU A 91 27.95 -5.44 6.07
C LEU A 91 28.22 -6.66 5.18
N ALA A 92 27.18 -7.29 4.61
CA ALA A 92 27.33 -8.40 3.68
C ALA A 92 28.15 -8.04 2.43
N GLN A 93 27.96 -6.82 1.93
CA GLN A 93 28.67 -6.29 0.76
C GLN A 93 30.07 -5.73 1.07
N ASN A 94 30.58 -5.94 2.31
CA ASN A 94 31.82 -5.34 2.80
C ASN A 94 31.90 -3.82 2.54
N ALA A 95 30.78 -3.10 2.64
CA ALA A 95 30.65 -1.71 2.21
C ALA A 95 30.73 -0.70 3.36
N LEU A 96 30.83 -1.16 4.61
CA LEU A 96 30.89 -0.31 5.80
C LEU A 96 32.16 0.54 5.85
N PRO A 97 32.11 1.77 6.39
CA PRO A 97 33.26 2.65 6.59
C PRO A 97 34.09 2.22 7.80
N ILE A 98 34.70 1.04 7.71
CA ILE A 98 35.69 0.51 8.66
C ILE A 98 37.10 0.78 8.13
N GLY A 99 38.13 0.68 8.98
CA GLY A 99 39.49 1.11 8.69
C GLY A 99 40.04 0.67 7.33
N VAL A 100 40.03 -0.62 7.01
CA VAL A 100 40.48 -1.13 5.70
C VAL A 100 39.71 -0.49 4.54
N ASN A 101 38.38 -0.41 4.63
CA ASN A 101 37.55 0.16 3.56
C ASN A 101 37.72 1.67 3.43
N LEU A 102 37.98 2.38 4.53
CA LEU A 102 38.29 3.81 4.53
C LEU A 102 39.67 4.07 3.92
N SER A 103 40.69 3.29 4.29
CA SER A 103 42.05 3.42 3.71
C SER A 103 42.02 3.27 2.19
N HIS A 104 41.26 2.30 1.67
CA HIS A 104 41.11 2.11 0.23
C HIS A 104 40.39 3.28 -0.47
N ARG A 105 39.43 3.93 0.20
CA ARG A 105 38.66 5.04 -0.38
C ARG A 105 39.37 6.39 -0.26
N MET A 106 40.14 6.59 0.80
CA MET A 106 40.78 7.86 1.14
C MET A 106 42.27 7.88 0.77
N GLN A 107 42.83 6.74 0.33
CA GLN A 107 44.26 6.58 -0.02
C GLN A 107 45.20 6.93 1.15
N GLU A 108 44.78 6.63 2.38
CA GLU A 108 45.58 6.84 3.60
C GLU A 108 46.10 5.51 4.15
N ASP A 109 47.20 5.58 4.92
CA ASP A 109 47.76 4.42 5.58
C ASP A 109 46.83 3.86 6.67
N SER A 110 46.93 2.54 6.87
CA SER A 110 46.10 1.69 7.73
C SER A 110 45.55 2.35 9.01
N PHE A 111 44.23 2.33 9.17
CA PHE A 111 43.57 2.74 10.42
C PHE A 111 43.61 1.61 11.46
N ALA A 112 44.12 1.93 12.66
CA ALA A 112 43.97 1.08 13.85
C ALA A 112 42.50 1.05 14.31
N CYS A 113 42.08 -0.06 14.90
CA CYS A 113 40.72 -0.20 15.42
C CYS A 113 40.43 0.87 16.50
N PRO A 114 39.35 1.65 16.41
CA PRO A 114 39.04 2.69 17.38
C PRO A 114 38.64 2.17 18.76
N LEU A 115 38.35 0.88 18.90
CA LEU A 115 37.91 0.28 20.16
C LEU A 115 39.07 -0.39 20.92
N CYS A 116 40.05 -0.98 20.23
CA CYS A 116 41.17 -1.67 20.87
C CYS A 116 42.53 -0.98 20.65
N HIS A 117 42.64 -0.10 19.66
CA HIS A 117 43.84 0.65 19.29
C HIS A 117 45.08 -0.19 18.97
N ALA A 118 44.93 -1.50 18.75
CA ALA A 118 46.05 -2.44 18.62
C ALA A 118 46.25 -2.96 17.20
N GLU A 119 45.18 -3.45 16.55
CA GLU A 119 45.25 -4.10 15.23
C GLU A 119 44.58 -3.24 14.15
N LYS A 120 44.89 -3.57 12.89
CA LYS A 120 44.23 -2.99 11.72
C LYS A 120 42.75 -3.38 11.70
N GLU A 121 41.87 -2.42 11.44
CA GLU A 121 40.44 -2.65 11.45
C GLU A 121 39.91 -3.16 10.10
N ASP A 122 39.84 -4.48 9.94
CA ASP A 122 39.00 -5.14 8.93
C ASP A 122 37.64 -5.58 9.52
N THR A 123 36.78 -6.19 8.69
CA THR A 123 35.45 -6.62 9.11
C THR A 123 35.51 -7.70 10.17
N GLU A 124 36.43 -8.65 10.05
CA GLU A 124 36.60 -9.73 11.02
C GLU A 124 37.07 -9.17 12.37
N HIS A 125 38.03 -8.26 12.36
CA HIS A 125 38.48 -7.57 13.57
C HIS A 125 37.36 -6.75 14.20
N ALA A 126 36.72 -5.87 13.44
CA ALA A 126 35.71 -4.94 13.96
C ALA A 126 34.54 -5.66 14.65
N PHE A 127 34.11 -6.81 14.13
CA PHE A 127 32.92 -7.50 14.62
C PHE A 127 33.19 -8.78 15.41
N LEU A 128 34.39 -9.36 15.35
CA LEU A 128 34.65 -10.68 15.92
C LEU A 128 35.94 -10.74 16.74
N SER A 129 37.11 -10.48 16.16
CA SER A 129 38.40 -10.75 16.84
C SER A 129 38.86 -9.61 17.76
N CYS A 130 38.33 -8.39 17.58
CA CYS A 130 38.58 -7.27 18.49
C CYS A 130 38.27 -7.68 19.94
N PRO A 131 39.19 -7.42 20.91
CA PRO A 131 38.96 -7.76 22.32
C PRO A 131 37.63 -7.22 22.86
N TYR A 132 37.24 -6.02 22.44
CA TYR A 132 35.96 -5.42 22.78
C TYR A 132 34.79 -6.24 22.22
N ALA A 133 34.82 -6.56 20.93
CA ALA A 133 33.77 -7.36 20.28
C ALA A 133 33.64 -8.76 20.90
N ARG A 134 34.77 -9.42 21.22
CA ARG A 134 34.78 -10.72 21.92
C ARG A 134 34.08 -10.67 23.27
N GLN A 135 34.31 -9.60 24.05
CA GLN A 135 33.62 -9.41 25.33
C GLN A 135 32.12 -9.17 25.15
N VAL A 136 31.72 -8.37 24.16
CA VAL A 136 30.31 -8.17 23.82
C VAL A 136 29.63 -9.51 23.51
N TRP A 137 30.24 -10.33 22.66
CA TRP A 137 29.69 -11.65 22.32
C TRP A 137 29.67 -12.62 23.49
N SER A 138 30.69 -12.62 24.36
CA SER A 138 30.72 -13.51 25.53
C SER A 138 29.65 -13.19 26.58
N LEU A 139 29.27 -11.91 26.68
CA LEU A 139 28.18 -11.42 27.53
C LEU A 139 26.80 -11.56 26.88
N SER A 140 26.74 -11.72 25.56
CA SER A 140 25.49 -11.93 24.84
C SER A 140 24.92 -13.33 25.08
N PRO A 141 23.57 -13.50 25.01
CA PRO A 141 22.95 -14.83 25.05
C PRO A 141 23.41 -15.75 23.92
N LEU A 142 23.86 -15.20 22.79
CA LEU A 142 24.25 -15.95 21.59
C LEU A 142 25.63 -16.59 21.69
N ARG A 143 26.52 -16.05 22.54
CA ARG A 143 27.92 -16.51 22.74
C ARG A 143 28.70 -16.76 21.42
N TRP A 144 28.41 -15.97 20.38
CA TRP A 144 28.82 -16.23 19.00
C TRP A 144 30.33 -16.34 18.76
N ALA A 145 31.13 -15.57 19.51
CA ALA A 145 32.60 -15.58 19.38
C ALA A 145 33.26 -16.92 19.76
N LEU A 146 32.53 -17.87 20.35
CA LEU A 146 33.03 -19.20 20.71
C LEU A 146 32.89 -20.22 19.56
N VAL A 147 32.25 -19.86 18.44
CA VAL A 147 31.76 -20.82 17.43
C VAL A 147 32.52 -20.76 16.08
N SER A 148 33.36 -19.74 15.83
CA SER A 148 33.84 -19.49 14.46
C SER A 148 35.32 -19.82 14.19
N ASP A 149 35.55 -20.66 13.17
CA ASP A 149 36.76 -20.63 12.34
C ASP A 149 36.75 -19.37 11.44
N SER A 150 37.89 -18.68 11.40
CA SER A 150 38.13 -17.42 10.67
C SER A 150 37.70 -17.52 9.21
N SER A 151 36.77 -16.66 8.79
CA SER A 151 36.46 -16.46 7.37
C SER A 151 36.63 -14.99 7.02
N THR A 152 37.46 -14.70 6.02
CA THR A 152 37.73 -13.34 5.54
C THR A 152 36.58 -12.73 4.73
N ASP A 153 35.56 -13.50 4.33
CA ASP A 153 34.38 -12.99 3.63
C ASP A 153 33.22 -12.64 4.59
N SER A 154 32.87 -11.35 4.60
CA SER A 154 31.76 -10.80 5.39
C SER A 154 30.40 -11.37 5.01
N CYS A 155 30.21 -11.73 3.74
CA CYS A 155 28.95 -12.29 3.25
C CYS A 155 28.77 -13.72 3.79
N ALA A 156 29.78 -14.58 3.60
CA ALA A 156 29.81 -15.93 4.15
C ALA A 156 29.64 -15.96 5.68
N TRP A 157 30.19 -14.98 6.40
CA TRP A 157 30.02 -14.87 7.85
C TRP A 157 28.56 -14.61 8.25
N LEU A 158 27.88 -13.66 7.61
CA LEU A 158 26.46 -13.41 7.86
C LEU A 158 25.58 -14.59 7.45
N GLU A 159 25.94 -15.31 6.38
CA GLU A 159 25.25 -16.54 5.99
C GLU A 159 25.32 -17.62 7.05
N ARG A 160 26.47 -17.79 7.71
CA ARG A 160 26.62 -18.73 8.83
C ARG A 160 25.73 -18.34 10.00
N GLY A 161 25.67 -17.06 10.35
CA GLY A 161 24.73 -16.54 11.33
C GLY A 161 23.28 -16.87 10.98
N ALA A 162 22.89 -16.62 9.72
CA ALA A 162 21.52 -16.87 9.25
C ALA A 162 21.12 -18.35 9.21
N LYS A 163 22.09 -19.27 9.01
CA LYS A 163 21.84 -20.73 8.97
C LYS A 163 21.96 -21.39 10.34
N GLY A 164 22.84 -20.88 11.21
CA GLY A 164 23.16 -21.48 12.50
C GLY A 164 22.30 -20.98 13.67
N LEU A 165 21.60 -19.85 13.50
CA LEU A 165 20.76 -19.25 14.53
C LEU A 165 19.27 -19.35 14.15
N GLY A 166 18.41 -19.47 15.16
CA GLY A 166 16.97 -19.32 14.96
C GLY A 166 16.61 -17.90 14.50
N TYR A 167 15.39 -17.70 13.95
CA TYR A 167 14.98 -16.39 13.43
C TYR A 167 15.11 -15.26 14.45
N GLU A 168 14.69 -15.49 15.69
CA GLU A 168 14.78 -14.48 16.74
C GLU A 168 16.21 -14.21 17.22
N GLU A 169 17.04 -15.25 17.22
CA GLU A 169 18.46 -15.14 17.58
C GLU A 169 19.22 -14.40 16.48
N PHE A 170 18.85 -14.60 15.22
CA PHE A 170 19.39 -13.86 14.08
C PHE A 170 19.02 -12.37 14.12
N ASP A 171 17.81 -12.02 14.56
CA ASP A 171 17.44 -10.62 14.82
C ASP A 171 18.40 -9.98 15.84
N LEU A 172 18.62 -10.66 16.97
CA LEU A 172 19.52 -10.20 18.03
C LEU A 172 20.97 -10.10 17.54
N PHE A 173 21.41 -11.08 16.77
CA PHE A 173 22.73 -11.10 16.13
C PHE A 173 22.94 -9.84 15.27
N LEU A 174 21.99 -9.50 14.40
CA LEU A 174 22.07 -8.28 13.57
C LEU A 174 22.07 -7.00 14.41
N ILE A 175 21.30 -6.95 15.50
CA ILE A 175 21.25 -5.81 16.41
C ILE A 175 22.60 -5.63 17.14
N ILE A 176 23.23 -6.72 17.60
CA ILE A 176 24.54 -6.65 18.26
C ILE A 176 25.60 -6.17 17.29
N CYS A 177 25.65 -6.72 16.07
CA CYS A 177 26.56 -6.24 15.02
C CYS A 177 26.37 -4.74 14.77
N TRP A 178 25.12 -4.30 14.61
CA TRP A 178 24.82 -2.87 14.42
C TRP A 178 25.25 -2.02 15.62
N ALA A 179 25.02 -2.49 16.85
CA ALA A 179 25.37 -1.78 18.07
C ALA A 179 26.90 -1.66 18.24
N ILE A 180 27.67 -2.71 17.91
CA ILE A 180 29.15 -2.66 17.88
C ILE A 180 29.62 -1.58 16.90
N TRP A 181 29.10 -1.59 15.67
CA TRP A 181 29.47 -0.60 14.65
C TRP A 181 29.08 0.82 15.07
N TRP A 182 27.89 0.99 15.65
CA TRP A 182 27.43 2.27 16.16
C TRP A 182 28.32 2.78 17.31
N ASN A 183 28.67 1.93 18.29
CA ASN A 183 29.55 2.30 19.39
C ASN A 183 30.96 2.65 18.91
N ARG A 184 31.49 1.89 17.94
CA ARG A 184 32.75 2.20 17.27
C ARG A 184 32.74 3.58 16.64
N ASN A 185 31.70 3.91 15.89
CA ASN A 185 31.60 5.24 15.24
C ASN A 185 31.47 6.36 16.27
N ARG A 186 30.72 6.11 17.35
CA ARG A 186 30.56 7.06 18.44
C ARG A 186 31.87 7.30 19.18
N THR A 187 32.68 6.26 19.36
CA THR A 187 34.04 6.37 19.92
C THR A 187 34.92 7.27 19.06
N LEU A 188 34.84 7.14 17.73
CA LEU A 188 35.61 7.99 16.82
C LEU A 188 35.14 9.44 16.76
N MET A 189 33.83 9.66 16.69
CA MET A 189 33.25 10.97 16.40
C MET A 189 32.98 11.80 17.65
N GLU A 190 32.61 11.13 18.76
CA GLU A 190 32.18 11.77 20.01
C GLU A 190 33.12 11.48 21.17
N HIS A 191 34.13 10.61 20.99
CA HIS A 191 35.02 10.14 22.07
C HIS A 191 34.28 9.49 23.26
N ILE A 192 33.08 8.96 23.00
CA ILE A 192 32.27 8.24 23.98
C ILE A 192 32.21 6.76 23.58
N THR A 193 32.65 5.90 24.50
CA THR A 193 32.66 4.44 24.33
C THR A 193 31.81 3.82 25.42
N LEU A 194 30.76 3.10 25.03
CA LEU A 194 30.02 2.26 25.97
C LEU A 194 30.86 1.04 26.36
N MET A 195 30.70 0.58 27.60
CA MET A 195 31.31 -0.68 28.03
C MET A 195 30.57 -1.88 27.42
N PRO A 196 31.23 -3.05 27.25
CA PRO A 196 30.62 -4.22 26.62
C PRO A 196 29.29 -4.67 27.26
N ASP A 197 29.17 -4.60 28.59
CA ASP A 197 27.95 -4.98 29.30
C ASP A 197 26.81 -3.98 29.09
N GLU A 198 27.13 -2.68 29.02
CA GLU A 198 26.18 -1.62 28.70
C GLU A 198 25.66 -1.75 27.28
N LEU A 199 26.54 -2.07 26.33
CA LEU A 199 26.17 -2.28 24.93
C LEU A 199 25.22 -3.47 24.76
N ILE A 200 25.47 -4.58 25.46
CA ILE A 200 24.56 -5.73 25.41
C ILE A 200 23.20 -5.43 26.06
N LYS A 201 23.18 -4.74 27.22
CA LYS A 201 21.93 -4.28 27.84
C LYS A 201 21.14 -3.39 26.88
N PHE A 202 21.83 -2.47 26.22
CA PHE A 202 21.24 -1.61 25.18
C PHE A 202 20.68 -2.44 24.02
N ALA A 203 21.46 -3.34 23.44
CA ALA A 203 21.05 -4.17 22.30
C ALA A 203 19.79 -5.00 22.60
N LEU A 204 19.74 -5.65 23.76
CA LEU A 204 18.60 -6.44 24.22
C LEU A 204 17.35 -5.57 24.41
N HIS A 205 17.48 -4.47 25.15
CA HIS A 205 16.37 -3.54 25.41
C HIS A 205 15.85 -2.91 24.12
N TYR A 206 16.75 -2.55 23.20
CA TYR A 206 16.42 -1.94 21.92
C TYR A 206 15.62 -2.89 21.02
N LEU A 207 16.01 -4.17 20.94
CA LEU A 207 15.25 -5.19 20.20
C LEU A 207 13.88 -5.47 20.84
N GLN A 208 13.82 -5.57 22.16
CA GLN A 208 12.57 -5.80 22.88
C GLN A 208 11.57 -4.67 22.66
N THR A 209 12.03 -3.41 22.78
CA THR A 209 11.19 -2.22 22.55
C THR A 209 10.67 -2.19 21.12
N TYR A 210 11.53 -2.51 20.14
CA TYR A 210 11.11 -2.62 18.73
C TYR A 210 10.00 -3.66 18.56
N ARG A 211 10.16 -4.85 19.14
CA ARG A 211 9.15 -5.91 19.07
C ARG A 211 7.83 -5.51 19.73
N GLN A 212 7.86 -4.76 20.83
CA GLN A 212 6.65 -4.30 21.51
C GLN A 212 5.88 -3.26 20.69
N VAL A 213 6.58 -2.27 20.10
CA VAL A 213 5.96 -1.23 19.27
C VAL A 213 5.44 -1.78 17.94
N HIS A 214 6.09 -2.83 17.41
CA HIS A 214 5.74 -3.46 16.14
C HIS A 214 5.01 -4.81 16.30
N ALA A 215 4.60 -5.17 17.51
CA ALA A 215 3.60 -6.20 17.70
C ALA A 215 2.29 -5.64 17.11
N SER A 216 1.78 -6.31 16.06
CA SER A 216 0.60 -5.81 15.35
C SER A 216 -0.51 -5.44 16.34
N PRO A 217 -1.11 -4.23 16.23
CA PRO A 217 -2.43 -4.03 16.78
C PRO A 217 -3.32 -5.14 16.20
N ALA A 218 -4.16 -5.76 17.03
CA ALA A 218 -5.12 -6.75 16.57
C ALA A 218 -5.77 -6.24 15.28
N ASN A 219 -5.62 -6.99 14.19
CA ASN A 219 -6.29 -6.69 12.93
C ASN A 219 -7.75 -6.39 13.28
N ILE A 220 -8.23 -5.18 12.97
CA ILE A 220 -9.66 -4.93 12.91
C ILE A 220 -10.13 -5.86 11.81
N SER A 221 -10.64 -7.02 12.21
CA SER A 221 -11.36 -7.90 11.31
C SER A 221 -12.56 -7.10 10.85
N PHE A 222 -12.55 -6.64 9.61
CA PHE A 222 -13.81 -6.38 8.94
C PHE A 222 -14.60 -7.67 9.06
N ALA A 223 -15.72 -7.64 9.78
CA ALA A 223 -16.64 -8.76 9.85
C ALA A 223 -16.85 -9.29 8.43
N SER A 224 -16.86 -10.61 8.25
CA SER A 224 -17.00 -11.21 6.93
C SER A 224 -18.22 -10.60 6.23
N ALA A 225 -17.99 -9.79 5.20
CA ALA A 225 -19.06 -9.08 4.53
C ALA A 225 -20.15 -10.07 4.07
N PRO A 226 -21.43 -9.74 4.27
CA PRO A 226 -22.52 -10.66 4.01
C PRO A 226 -22.50 -11.09 2.53
N ALA A 227 -22.70 -12.38 2.29
CA ALA A 227 -22.79 -12.92 0.94
C ALA A 227 -24.13 -12.60 0.26
N ARG A 228 -25.14 -12.19 1.05
CA ARG A 228 -26.48 -11.88 0.57
C ARG A 228 -26.83 -10.44 0.92
N TRP A 229 -27.61 -9.81 0.06
CA TRP A 229 -28.23 -8.53 0.37
C TRP A 229 -29.15 -8.65 1.59
N SER A 230 -29.27 -7.56 2.36
CA SER A 230 -30.22 -7.46 3.48
C SER A 230 -30.90 -6.09 3.46
N PRO A 231 -32.19 -6.02 3.84
CA PRO A 231 -32.89 -4.75 3.92
C PRO A 231 -32.28 -3.82 4.98
N PRO A 232 -32.35 -2.49 4.77
CA PRO A 232 -31.97 -1.52 5.78
C PRO A 232 -33.03 -1.41 6.89
N ASP A 233 -32.71 -0.66 7.94
CA ASP A 233 -33.66 -0.33 9.02
C ASP A 233 -34.83 0.52 8.51
N THR A 234 -35.92 0.58 9.28
CA THR A 234 -37.08 1.42 8.96
C THR A 234 -36.68 2.88 8.77
N ASN A 235 -37.24 3.54 7.74
CA ASN A 235 -36.94 4.91 7.32
C ASN A 235 -35.56 5.11 6.65
N TRP A 236 -34.82 4.04 6.40
CA TRP A 236 -33.61 4.09 5.57
C TRP A 236 -33.88 3.55 4.16
N VAL A 237 -33.11 4.06 3.20
CA VAL A 237 -33.08 3.55 1.83
C VAL A 237 -31.67 3.03 1.55
N LYS A 238 -31.56 1.76 1.13
CA LYS A 238 -30.30 1.16 0.72
C LYS A 238 -30.19 1.20 -0.79
N ILE A 239 -29.10 1.77 -1.30
CA ILE A 239 -28.88 2.07 -2.70
C ILE A 239 -27.67 1.28 -3.17
N ASN A 240 -27.93 0.23 -3.93
CA ASN A 240 -26.90 -0.59 -4.55
C ASN A 240 -26.47 0.02 -5.88
N PHE A 241 -25.16 0.08 -6.14
CA PHE A 241 -24.61 0.57 -7.41
C PHE A 241 -23.60 -0.42 -8.01
N ASP A 242 -23.43 -0.39 -9.33
CA ASP A 242 -22.45 -1.19 -10.07
C ASP A 242 -22.07 -0.50 -11.38
N GLY A 243 -20.81 -0.63 -11.79
CA GLY A 243 -20.30 -0.15 -13.07
C GLY A 243 -19.92 -1.30 -14.00
N ALA A 244 -20.38 -1.25 -15.25
CA ALA A 244 -20.04 -2.24 -16.28
C ALA A 244 -19.31 -1.60 -17.46
N ILE A 245 -18.32 -2.28 -18.03
CA ILE A 245 -17.64 -1.83 -19.26
C ILE A 245 -18.07 -2.71 -20.42
N PHE A 246 -18.57 -2.09 -21.48
CA PHE A 246 -18.90 -2.76 -22.73
C PHE A 246 -17.65 -2.82 -23.61
N GLN A 247 -16.92 -3.94 -23.56
CA GLN A 247 -15.62 -4.10 -24.25
C GLN A 247 -15.66 -3.78 -25.75
N SER A 248 -16.78 -4.04 -26.43
CA SER A 248 -16.93 -3.77 -27.86
C SER A 248 -17.01 -2.29 -28.21
N THR A 249 -17.60 -1.47 -27.33
CA THR A 249 -17.79 -0.02 -27.56
C THR A 249 -16.91 0.85 -26.67
N MET A 250 -16.25 0.25 -25.67
CA MET A 250 -15.55 0.94 -24.58
C MET A 250 -16.46 1.96 -23.85
N GLU A 251 -17.77 1.70 -23.84
CA GLU A 251 -18.75 2.51 -23.14
C GLU A 251 -18.97 1.99 -21.72
N LEU A 252 -19.42 2.89 -20.84
CA LEU A 252 -19.77 2.61 -19.46
C LEU A 252 -21.27 2.35 -19.34
N GLY A 253 -21.63 1.26 -18.68
CA GLY A 253 -22.97 1.02 -18.14
C GLY A 253 -23.00 1.30 -16.63
N ILE A 254 -24.04 1.98 -16.18
CA ILE A 254 -24.29 2.31 -14.77
C ILE A 254 -25.59 1.64 -14.36
N GLY A 255 -25.53 0.87 -13.27
CA GLY A 255 -26.70 0.27 -12.64
C GLY A 255 -26.87 0.78 -11.22
N VAL A 256 -28.06 1.25 -10.89
CA VAL A 256 -28.43 1.66 -9.52
C VAL A 256 -29.78 1.07 -9.17
N VAL A 257 -29.94 0.54 -7.96
CA VAL A 257 -31.25 0.17 -7.41
C VAL A 257 -31.37 0.63 -5.97
N ALA A 258 -32.46 1.31 -5.65
CA ALA A 258 -32.81 1.78 -4.31
C ALA A 258 -33.92 0.90 -3.74
N ARG A 259 -33.72 0.42 -2.51
CA ARG A 259 -34.64 -0.47 -1.79
C ARG A 259 -34.94 0.06 -0.39
N ASP A 260 -36.21 -0.02 0.00
CA ASP A 260 -36.65 0.34 1.35
C ASP A 260 -36.47 -0.82 2.37
N ALA A 261 -36.90 -0.59 3.61
CA ALA A 261 -36.85 -1.57 4.69
C ALA A 261 -37.69 -2.84 4.45
N SER A 262 -38.63 -2.84 3.51
CA SER A 262 -39.39 -4.04 3.10
C SER A 262 -38.66 -4.85 2.03
N GLY A 263 -37.52 -4.36 1.54
CA GLY A 263 -36.82 -4.92 0.38
C GLY A 263 -37.44 -4.53 -0.96
N SER A 264 -38.48 -3.69 -0.96
CA SER A 264 -39.17 -3.26 -2.17
C SER A 264 -38.35 -2.23 -2.92
N CYS A 265 -38.30 -2.35 -4.26
CA CYS A 265 -37.62 -1.38 -5.11
C CYS A 265 -38.42 -0.06 -5.13
N VAL A 266 -37.78 1.03 -4.71
CA VAL A 266 -38.36 2.38 -4.66
C VAL A 266 -37.76 3.31 -5.70
N GLY A 267 -36.77 2.84 -6.47
CA GLY A 267 -36.16 3.58 -7.57
C GLY A 267 -35.01 2.80 -8.20
N TRP A 268 -34.69 3.07 -9.46
CA TRP A 268 -33.58 2.44 -10.15
C TRP A 268 -33.06 3.30 -11.31
N ILE A 269 -31.82 3.05 -11.73
CA ILE A 269 -31.20 3.61 -12.93
C ILE A 269 -30.53 2.46 -13.70
N SER A 270 -30.70 2.49 -15.03
CA SER A 270 -29.83 1.80 -15.97
C SER A 270 -29.43 2.81 -17.05
N ALA A 271 -28.18 3.27 -17.05
CA ALA A 271 -27.74 4.35 -17.92
C ALA A 271 -26.43 4.02 -18.63
N ARG A 272 -26.29 4.50 -19.87
CA ARG A 272 -25.07 4.36 -20.67
C ARG A 272 -24.36 5.70 -20.78
N GLN A 273 -23.04 5.69 -20.63
CA GLN A 273 -22.21 6.88 -20.76
C GLN A 273 -21.01 6.62 -21.69
N GLN A 274 -20.74 7.56 -22.59
CA GLN A 274 -19.54 7.55 -23.44
C GLN A 274 -18.35 8.12 -22.68
N ARG A 275 -17.78 7.32 -21.79
CA ARG A 275 -16.61 7.66 -20.97
C ARG A 275 -15.55 6.59 -21.16
N LEU A 276 -14.29 7.00 -21.15
CA LEU A 276 -13.17 6.07 -20.99
C LEU A 276 -13.18 5.65 -19.52
N ALA A 277 -13.58 4.42 -19.27
CA ALA A 277 -13.66 3.89 -17.93
C ALA A 277 -12.82 2.62 -17.82
N GLU A 278 -11.87 2.63 -16.89
CA GLU A 278 -11.35 1.41 -16.29
C GLU A 278 -12.36 0.89 -15.25
N PRO A 279 -12.30 -0.41 -14.86
CA PRO A 279 -13.28 -0.98 -13.94
C PRO A 279 -13.45 -0.18 -12.65
N GLU A 280 -12.36 0.34 -12.07
CA GLU A 280 -12.44 1.15 -10.84
C GLU A 280 -13.16 2.49 -11.07
N LEU A 281 -12.94 3.14 -12.22
CA LEU A 281 -13.60 4.39 -12.57
C LEU A 281 -15.08 4.17 -12.88
N ALA A 282 -15.44 3.04 -13.49
CA ALA A 282 -16.82 2.64 -13.71
C ALA A 282 -17.61 2.57 -12.39
N GLU A 283 -17.04 1.90 -11.38
CA GLU A 283 -17.64 1.79 -10.04
C GLU A 283 -17.75 3.15 -9.35
N ALA A 284 -16.72 3.99 -9.44
CA ALA A 284 -16.75 5.34 -8.86
C ALA A 284 -17.83 6.22 -9.49
N LEU A 285 -18.01 6.13 -10.81
CA LEU A 285 -19.05 6.86 -11.53
C LEU A 285 -20.44 6.35 -11.19
N ALA A 286 -20.62 5.04 -11.04
CA ALA A 286 -21.87 4.45 -10.57
C ALA A 286 -22.23 4.92 -9.14
N ALA A 287 -21.24 5.02 -8.24
CA ALA A 287 -21.44 5.58 -6.90
C ALA A 287 -21.87 7.06 -6.95
N ARG A 288 -21.27 7.85 -7.85
CA ARG A 288 -21.64 9.26 -8.05
C ARG A 288 -23.04 9.43 -8.64
N GLU A 289 -23.44 8.55 -9.54
CA GLU A 289 -24.81 8.52 -10.06
C GLU A 289 -25.79 8.14 -8.95
N ALA A 290 -25.46 7.12 -8.16
CA ALA A 290 -26.31 6.65 -7.06
C ALA A 290 -26.58 7.71 -5.99
N ILE A 291 -25.57 8.50 -5.61
CA ILE A 291 -25.78 9.57 -4.63
C ILE A 291 -26.55 10.76 -5.22
N SER A 292 -26.34 11.07 -6.50
CA SER A 292 -27.09 12.12 -7.20
C SER A 292 -28.57 11.71 -7.35
N PHE A 293 -28.82 10.43 -7.62
CA PHE A 293 -30.14 9.82 -7.64
C PHE A 293 -30.83 9.87 -6.28
N ALA A 294 -30.10 9.55 -5.20
CA ALA A 294 -30.63 9.67 -3.86
C ALA A 294 -31.09 11.10 -3.52
N HIS A 295 -30.29 12.08 -3.93
CA HIS A 295 -30.58 13.50 -3.73
C HIS A 295 -31.83 13.94 -4.51
N SER A 296 -32.02 13.48 -5.75
CA SER A 296 -33.19 13.85 -6.57
C SER A 296 -34.52 13.27 -6.04
N PHE A 297 -34.48 12.17 -5.29
CA PHE A 297 -35.62 11.58 -4.59
C PHE A 297 -35.85 12.17 -3.19
N HIS A 298 -35.00 13.10 -2.74
CA HIS A 298 -35.06 13.75 -1.43
C HIS A 298 -34.99 12.78 -0.23
N TRP A 299 -34.42 11.59 -0.41
CA TRP A 299 -34.14 10.69 0.73
C TRP A 299 -33.11 11.33 1.67
N GLN A 300 -33.28 11.16 2.98
CA GLN A 300 -32.40 11.78 3.98
C GLN A 300 -31.52 10.79 4.74
N LYS A 301 -31.96 9.52 4.84
CA LYS A 301 -31.22 8.44 5.50
C LYS A 301 -30.93 7.34 4.50
N ILE A 302 -29.69 7.27 4.05
CA ILE A 302 -29.29 6.37 2.96
C ILE A 302 -28.07 5.52 3.30
N ILE A 303 -28.00 4.34 2.70
CA ILE A 303 -26.82 3.49 2.68
C ILE A 303 -26.42 3.29 1.22
N LEU A 304 -25.27 3.83 0.80
CA LEU A 304 -24.68 3.51 -0.49
C LEU A 304 -23.89 2.21 -0.38
N GLU A 305 -24.29 1.20 -1.14
CA GLU A 305 -23.70 -0.14 -1.08
C GLU A 305 -23.17 -0.59 -2.45
N GLY A 306 -21.95 -1.12 -2.48
CA GLY A 306 -21.33 -1.62 -3.71
C GLY A 306 -20.44 -2.83 -3.45
N ASP A 307 -20.01 -3.52 -4.50
CA ASP A 307 -19.15 -4.71 -4.43
C ASP A 307 -17.68 -4.45 -4.75
N CYS A 308 -17.31 -3.18 -4.96
CA CYS A 308 -15.91 -2.77 -5.06
C CYS A 308 -15.37 -2.31 -3.69
N ALA A 309 -14.75 -3.24 -2.95
CA ALA A 309 -14.18 -2.98 -1.63
C ALA A 309 -13.20 -1.78 -1.61
N ASN A 310 -12.45 -1.57 -2.71
CA ASN A 310 -11.53 -0.45 -2.84
C ASN A 310 -12.28 0.91 -2.87
N ILE A 311 -13.36 1.01 -3.66
CA ILE A 311 -14.20 2.23 -3.72
C ILE A 311 -14.85 2.49 -2.37
N ILE A 312 -15.47 1.48 -1.75
CA ILE A 312 -16.12 1.63 -0.43
C ILE A 312 -15.11 2.05 0.65
N SER A 313 -13.92 1.45 0.65
CA SER A 313 -12.83 1.83 1.58
C SER A 313 -12.39 3.28 1.37
N LYS A 314 -12.22 3.72 0.11
CA LYS A 314 -11.85 5.11 -0.21
C LYS A 314 -12.95 6.11 0.16
N LEU A 315 -14.23 5.76 -0.03
CA LEU A 315 -15.37 6.57 0.39
C LEU A 315 -15.47 6.69 1.92
N SER A 316 -15.20 5.60 2.64
CA SER A 316 -15.24 5.56 4.11
C SER A 316 -14.02 6.23 4.76
N SER A 317 -12.90 6.34 4.04
CA SER A 317 -11.67 6.97 4.53
C SER A 317 -11.84 8.49 4.70
N PRO A 318 -11.42 9.08 5.82
CA PRO A 318 -11.42 10.53 5.99
C PRO A 318 -10.31 11.21 5.16
N ASN A 319 -9.33 10.45 4.66
CA ASN A 319 -8.21 11.01 3.93
C ASN A 319 -8.58 11.32 2.47
N PRO A 320 -8.00 12.38 1.88
CA PRO A 320 -8.14 12.64 0.46
C PRO A 320 -7.49 11.52 -0.37
N ASP A 321 -8.15 11.17 -1.46
CA ASP A 321 -7.67 10.27 -2.50
C ASP A 321 -7.22 11.11 -3.70
N TYR A 322 -5.98 10.87 -4.16
CA TYR A 322 -5.37 11.58 -5.27
C TYR A 322 -5.22 10.69 -6.50
N SER A 323 -5.86 9.52 -6.54
CA SER A 323 -5.83 8.62 -7.70
C SER A 323 -6.72 9.15 -8.82
N ALA A 324 -6.75 8.45 -9.95
CA ALA A 324 -7.60 8.79 -11.10
C ALA A 324 -9.10 8.91 -10.76
N VAL A 325 -9.58 8.23 -9.71
CA VAL A 325 -10.99 8.33 -9.26
C VAL A 325 -11.19 9.38 -8.16
N GLY A 326 -10.12 9.99 -7.64
CA GLY A 326 -10.16 10.87 -6.47
C GLY A 326 -11.13 12.05 -6.61
N THR A 327 -11.19 12.66 -7.80
CA THR A 327 -12.15 13.72 -8.12
C THR A 327 -13.59 13.26 -7.99
N ILE A 328 -13.91 12.08 -8.51
CA ILE A 328 -15.26 11.49 -8.47
C ILE A 328 -15.65 11.15 -7.04
N LEU A 329 -14.72 10.59 -6.27
CA LEU A 329 -14.95 10.29 -4.85
C LEU A 329 -15.15 11.55 -4.01
N ARG A 330 -14.49 12.66 -4.36
CA ARG A 330 -14.72 13.97 -3.73
C ARG A 330 -16.13 14.48 -4.00
N ASP A 331 -16.63 14.32 -5.23
CA ASP A 331 -18.03 14.64 -5.56
C ASP A 331 -18.99 13.84 -4.67
N VAL A 332 -18.78 12.51 -4.56
CA VAL A 332 -19.62 11.64 -3.72
C VAL A 332 -19.58 12.08 -2.25
N LYS A 333 -18.39 12.31 -1.69
CA LYS A 333 -18.26 12.74 -0.29
C LYS A 333 -18.92 14.09 -0.03
N SER A 334 -18.77 15.05 -0.94
CA SER A 334 -19.43 16.34 -0.79
C SER A 334 -20.95 16.25 -0.93
N LEU A 335 -21.46 15.39 -1.80
CA LEU A 335 -22.92 15.19 -1.91
C LEU A 335 -23.46 14.47 -0.67
N SER A 336 -22.66 13.59 -0.04
CA SER A 336 -23.08 12.87 1.17
C SER A 336 -23.35 13.77 2.37
N SER A 337 -22.78 14.98 2.42
CA SER A 337 -23.06 15.94 3.50
C SER A 337 -24.43 16.61 3.40
N ASN A 338 -25.18 16.40 2.30
CA ASN A 338 -26.54 16.92 2.14
C ASN A 338 -27.62 16.00 2.73
N PHE A 339 -27.23 14.88 3.33
CA PHE A 339 -28.13 13.88 3.92
C PHE A 339 -28.01 13.91 5.45
N ASP A 340 -29.11 13.67 6.16
CA ASP A 340 -29.10 13.49 7.62
C ASP A 340 -28.17 12.35 8.04
N CYS A 341 -28.25 11.23 7.31
CA CYS A 341 -27.36 10.08 7.48
C CYS A 341 -26.99 9.49 6.11
N CYS A 342 -25.69 9.35 5.85
CA CYS A 342 -25.17 8.64 4.68
C CYS A 342 -24.09 7.65 5.12
N GLU A 343 -24.34 6.37 4.90
CA GLU A 343 -23.37 5.29 5.19
C GLU A 343 -22.85 4.66 3.91
N PHE A 344 -21.60 4.19 3.93
CA PHE A 344 -21.00 3.41 2.85
C PHE A 344 -20.84 1.96 3.30
N SER A 345 -21.42 1.03 2.53
CA SER A 345 -21.44 -0.40 2.84
C SER A 345 -20.79 -1.21 1.73
N PHE A 346 -20.09 -2.27 2.10
CA PHE A 346 -19.55 -3.25 1.16
C PHE A 346 -20.38 -4.54 1.21
N VAL A 347 -20.78 -5.04 0.05
CA VAL A 347 -21.45 -6.33 -0.11
C VAL A 347 -20.68 -7.19 -1.11
N ARG A 348 -20.73 -8.51 -0.97
CA ARG A 348 -20.19 -9.37 -2.04
C ARG A 348 -21.04 -9.26 -3.29
N ARG A 349 -20.45 -9.52 -4.46
CA ARG A 349 -21.14 -9.51 -5.77
C ARG A 349 -22.45 -10.31 -5.81
N THR A 350 -22.55 -11.39 -5.04
CA THR A 350 -23.78 -12.18 -4.89
C THR A 350 -24.95 -11.41 -4.28
N GLY A 351 -24.68 -10.42 -3.43
CA GLY A 351 -25.67 -9.47 -2.89
C GLY A 351 -25.84 -8.19 -3.72
N ASN A 352 -25.02 -7.97 -4.76
CA ASN A 352 -25.11 -6.80 -5.64
C ASN A 352 -25.72 -7.12 -7.02
N ARG A 353 -26.35 -8.29 -7.18
CA ARG A 353 -26.76 -8.83 -8.49
C ARG A 353 -27.70 -7.91 -9.27
N VAL A 354 -28.61 -7.22 -8.59
CA VAL A 354 -29.59 -6.35 -9.25
C VAL A 354 -28.90 -5.15 -9.90
N ALA A 355 -28.06 -4.44 -9.14
CA ALA A 355 -27.27 -3.31 -9.68
C ALA A 355 -26.36 -3.78 -10.81
N HIS A 356 -25.70 -4.93 -10.63
CA HIS A 356 -24.86 -5.53 -11.67
C HIS A 356 -25.61 -5.83 -12.97
N SER A 357 -26.82 -6.40 -12.87
CA SER A 357 -27.65 -6.67 -14.04
C SER A 357 -28.11 -5.38 -14.72
N LEU A 358 -28.50 -4.35 -13.95
CA LEU A 358 -28.87 -3.05 -14.50
C LEU A 358 -27.70 -2.40 -15.26
N ALA A 359 -26.49 -2.42 -14.70
CA ALA A 359 -25.30 -1.87 -15.35
C ALA A 359 -25.03 -2.53 -16.70
N ARG A 360 -25.25 -3.85 -16.81
CA ARG A 360 -25.08 -4.61 -18.06
C ARG A 360 -26.22 -4.43 -19.06
N LEU A 361 -27.43 -4.13 -18.60
CA LEU A 361 -28.59 -3.91 -19.47
C LEU A 361 -28.57 -2.52 -20.12
N ALA A 362 -27.74 -1.59 -19.63
CA ALA A 362 -27.63 -0.23 -20.16
C ALA A 362 -27.32 -0.14 -21.67
N ALA A 363 -26.73 -1.17 -22.29
CA ALA A 363 -26.49 -1.20 -23.73
C ALA A 363 -27.77 -1.42 -24.58
N GLY A 364 -28.83 -2.00 -24.00
CA GLY A 364 -30.04 -2.40 -24.71
C GLY A 364 -31.33 -1.72 -24.24
N LEU A 365 -31.25 -0.83 -23.25
CA LEU A 365 -32.39 -0.08 -22.73
C LEU A 365 -32.36 1.35 -23.29
N ASP A 366 -33.42 1.73 -24.01
CA ASP A 366 -33.64 3.11 -24.40
C ASP A 366 -34.03 3.94 -23.15
N SER A 367 -33.53 5.17 -23.08
CA SER A 367 -33.84 6.10 -21.98
C SER A 367 -35.35 6.38 -21.94
N GLY A 368 -36.09 5.70 -21.05
CA GLY A 368 -37.54 5.90 -20.90
C GLY A 368 -38.37 4.69 -20.48
N GLU A 369 -37.81 3.49 -20.33
CA GLU A 369 -38.57 2.37 -19.76
C GLU A 369 -38.93 2.65 -18.30
N ALA A 370 -40.23 2.79 -18.01
CA ALA A 370 -40.72 3.07 -16.66
C ALA A 370 -40.72 1.84 -15.74
N ALA A 371 -40.72 0.64 -16.30
CA ALA A 371 -40.79 -0.62 -15.56
C ALA A 371 -39.40 -1.25 -15.37
N LEU A 372 -39.15 -1.80 -14.19
CA LEU A 372 -37.92 -2.53 -13.92
C LEU A 372 -37.86 -3.80 -14.82
N PRO A 373 -36.73 -4.09 -15.49
CA PRO A 373 -36.61 -5.27 -16.35
C PRO A 373 -36.96 -6.57 -15.62
N GLN A 374 -37.69 -7.47 -16.30
CA GLN A 374 -38.23 -8.71 -15.71
C GLN A 374 -37.15 -9.57 -15.01
N HIS A 375 -35.96 -9.64 -15.59
CA HIS A 375 -34.84 -10.35 -14.98
C HIS A 375 -34.47 -9.75 -13.61
N CYS A 376 -34.43 -8.42 -13.49
CA CYS A 376 -34.13 -7.72 -12.25
C CYS A 376 -35.25 -7.87 -11.20
N LEU A 377 -36.52 -7.95 -11.62
CA LEU A 377 -37.62 -8.30 -10.73
C LEU A 377 -37.43 -9.68 -10.09
N THR A 378 -37.03 -10.69 -10.88
CA THR A 378 -36.72 -12.03 -10.37
C THR A 378 -35.55 -12.00 -9.38
N LEU A 379 -34.54 -11.16 -9.61
CA LEU A 379 -33.43 -10.99 -8.68
C LEU A 379 -33.88 -10.40 -7.34
N LEU A 380 -34.74 -9.37 -7.37
CA LEU A 380 -35.30 -8.76 -6.16
C LEU A 380 -36.09 -9.76 -5.32
N ILE A 381 -36.94 -10.57 -5.94
CA ILE A 381 -37.72 -11.61 -5.24
C ILE A 381 -36.79 -12.61 -4.54
N ASN A 382 -35.69 -12.99 -5.21
CA ASN A 382 -34.70 -13.90 -4.63
C ASN A 382 -33.86 -13.27 -3.53
N ASP A 383 -33.72 -11.94 -3.46
CA ASP A 383 -33.02 -11.27 -2.36
C ASP A 383 -33.92 -11.19 -1.10
N SER A 384 -35.25 -11.13 -1.27
CA SER A 384 -36.23 -11.04 -0.18
C SER A 384 -36.73 -12.38 0.37
N ALA A 385 -36.50 -13.49 -0.33
CA ALA A 385 -36.82 -14.86 0.13
C ALA A 385 -35.85 -15.37 1.21
#